data_AF-A0A1W9LUZ3-F1
#
_entry.id   AF-A0A1W9LUZ3-F1
#
_cell.length_a   1.000
_cell.length_b   1.000
_cell.length_c   1.000
_cell.angle_alpha   90.00
_cell.angle_beta   90.00
_cell.angle_gamma   90.00
#
_symmetry.space_group_name_H-M   'P 1'
#
loop_
_entity.id
_entity.type
_entity.pdbx_description
1 polymer ?
#
loop_
_entity_poly.entity_id
_entity_poly.type
_entity_poly.pdbx_seq_one_letter_code
_entity_poly.pdbx_strand_id
1 'polypeptide(L)'
;MNEDKEKLKTALESNEAFLAFLAQEARSEKYRKLKHTKEPGGHPSTEMLRDYVSDQLDEEKTERVMRHLAVCKFCNDEMQMLRAIESESAAETEEDIAGLVNRLPDWVERLKKIVSDMVSAYHELTTRAWFKPLISGFGMAAACVMIYLANVSPNTGELLADAYQTAIEQHLTRGQSFDFPRKKDQVYGLTPSSQHHPRYRAFAAGLWAGSQELKAQGAESMPDILSPAWQGDSTVKAEKWTDTQWAVYYRTGQWSFLLGNVSLSDTDVPKDFWENQRDISDRLRKDFAAVSGRSEEEIRILNERFESVASILAHPDSISPGKKQKIARETERLINYLSPE
;
A
#
# COMPACT_ATOMS: atom_id res chain seq x y z
N MET A 1 -13.47 52.35 -10.73
CA MET A 1 -13.46 51.96 -12.16
C MET A 1 -12.27 52.53 -12.94
N ASN A 2 -11.67 53.66 -12.54
CA ASN A 2 -10.44 54.17 -13.19
C ASN A 2 -9.16 53.45 -12.74
N GLU A 3 -9.08 52.98 -11.50
CA GLU A 3 -7.87 52.34 -10.96
C GLU A 3 -7.55 50.98 -11.62
N ASP A 4 -8.57 50.14 -11.86
CA ASP A 4 -8.39 48.83 -12.52
C ASP A 4 -7.90 48.98 -13.98
N LYS A 5 -8.29 50.06 -14.67
CA LYS A 5 -7.86 50.33 -16.04
C LYS A 5 -6.40 50.73 -16.11
N GLU A 6 -5.93 51.55 -15.18
CA GLU A 6 -4.51 51.92 -15.11
C GLU A 6 -3.64 50.72 -14.72
N LYS A 7 -4.09 49.90 -13.75
CA LYS A 7 -3.37 48.65 -13.38
C LYS A 7 -3.27 47.68 -14.56
N LEU A 8 -4.33 47.51 -15.34
CA LEU A 8 -4.30 46.68 -16.54
C LEU A 8 -3.38 47.27 -17.63
N LYS A 9 -3.40 48.59 -17.82
CA LYS A 9 -2.54 49.26 -18.80
C LYS A 9 -1.06 49.07 -18.47
N THR A 10 -0.68 49.22 -17.20
CA THR A 10 0.68 48.91 -16.72
C THR A 10 1.01 47.43 -16.86
N ALA A 11 0.06 46.53 -16.58
CA ALA A 11 0.26 45.09 -16.73
C ALA A 11 0.51 44.68 -18.20
N LEU A 12 -0.02 45.40 -19.17
CA LEU A 12 0.15 45.12 -20.61
C LEU A 12 1.51 45.58 -21.18
N GLU A 13 2.34 46.26 -20.39
CA GLU A 13 3.66 46.74 -20.84
C GLU A 13 4.69 45.61 -20.95
N SER A 14 4.45 44.46 -20.30
CA SER A 14 5.30 43.26 -20.46
C SER A 14 4.55 41.97 -20.12
N ASN A 15 5.01 40.84 -20.67
CA ASN A 15 4.44 39.52 -20.37
C ASN A 15 4.55 39.17 -18.87
N GLU A 16 5.65 39.56 -18.22
CA GLU A 16 5.85 39.27 -16.79
C GLU A 16 4.89 40.09 -15.91
N ALA A 17 4.72 41.38 -16.21
CA ALA A 17 3.76 42.23 -15.51
C ALA A 17 2.31 41.76 -15.71
N PHE A 18 1.99 41.26 -16.91
CA PHE A 18 0.68 40.69 -17.21
C PHE A 18 0.40 39.42 -16.40
N LEU A 19 1.35 38.50 -16.34
CA LEU A 19 1.22 37.28 -15.53
C LEU A 19 1.13 37.58 -14.04
N ALA A 20 1.91 38.54 -13.53
CA ALA A 20 1.83 38.98 -12.15
C ALA A 20 0.46 39.60 -11.82
N PHE A 21 -0.08 40.41 -12.72
CA PHE A 21 -1.42 40.97 -12.61
C PHE A 21 -2.51 39.89 -12.58
N LEU A 22 -2.44 38.89 -13.47
CA LEU A 22 -3.37 37.75 -13.46
C LEU A 22 -3.29 36.95 -12.16
N ALA A 23 -2.09 36.69 -11.65
CA ALA A 23 -1.90 35.97 -10.39
C ALA A 23 -2.44 36.76 -9.20
N GLN A 24 -2.29 38.09 -9.21
CA GLN A 24 -2.85 38.98 -8.19
C GLN A 24 -4.37 39.03 -8.25
N GLU A 25 -4.96 39.16 -9.45
CA GLU A 25 -6.41 39.16 -9.63
C GLU A 25 -7.04 37.81 -9.28
N ALA A 26 -6.40 36.69 -9.61
CA ALA A 26 -6.86 35.37 -9.20
C ALA A 26 -6.88 35.17 -7.66
N ARG A 27 -6.14 35.99 -6.91
CA ARG A 27 -6.14 36.01 -5.44
C ARG A 27 -7.07 37.08 -4.87
N SER A 28 -7.66 37.95 -5.70
CA SER A 28 -8.46 39.08 -5.24
C SER A 28 -9.80 38.61 -4.63
N GLU A 29 -10.28 39.33 -3.62
CA GLU A 29 -11.56 39.04 -2.98
C GLU A 29 -12.73 39.17 -3.96
N LYS A 30 -12.59 40.06 -4.95
CA LYS A 30 -13.55 40.24 -6.05
C LYS A 30 -13.61 38.97 -6.91
N TYR A 31 -12.46 38.39 -7.26
CA TYR A 31 -12.40 37.12 -7.96
C TYR A 31 -12.93 35.96 -7.12
N ARG A 32 -12.61 35.89 -5.82
CA ARG A 32 -13.16 34.86 -4.91
C ARG A 32 -14.68 34.93 -4.81
N LYS A 33 -15.25 36.13 -4.67
CA LYS A 33 -16.70 36.33 -4.66
C LYS A 33 -17.32 35.97 -6.01
N LEU A 34 -16.73 36.42 -7.13
CA LEU A 34 -17.18 36.02 -8.46
C LEU A 34 -17.09 34.51 -8.68
N LYS A 35 -16.04 33.86 -8.18
CA LYS A 35 -15.85 32.41 -8.23
C LYS A 35 -16.96 31.70 -7.45
N HIS A 36 -17.21 32.08 -6.20
CA HIS A 36 -18.31 31.51 -5.41
C HIS A 36 -19.70 31.80 -5.98
N THR A 37 -19.90 32.93 -6.65
CA THR A 37 -21.20 33.27 -7.26
C THR A 37 -21.39 32.60 -8.63
N LYS A 38 -20.30 32.21 -9.31
CA LYS A 38 -20.31 31.62 -10.64
C LYS A 38 -19.97 30.13 -10.68
N GLU A 39 -19.61 29.49 -9.57
CA GLU A 39 -19.54 28.02 -9.46
C GLU A 39 -20.93 27.46 -9.84
N PRO A 40 -21.11 26.98 -11.08
CA PRO A 40 -22.43 26.76 -11.63
C PRO A 40 -22.84 25.32 -11.33
N GLY A 41 -23.78 25.16 -10.40
CA GLY A 41 -24.37 23.86 -10.08
C GLY A 41 -23.43 22.90 -9.35
N GLY A 42 -23.99 21.75 -8.94
CA GLY A 42 -23.24 20.70 -8.26
C GLY A 42 -22.01 20.25 -9.05
N HIS A 43 -20.99 19.78 -8.33
CA HIS A 43 -19.80 19.17 -8.91
C HIS A 43 -20.19 18.06 -9.90
N PRO A 44 -19.50 17.94 -11.06
CA PRO A 44 -19.62 16.76 -11.89
C PRO A 44 -19.38 15.52 -11.04
N SER A 45 -20.23 14.51 -11.18
CA SER A 45 -20.02 13.21 -10.54
C SER A 45 -18.73 12.58 -11.07
N THR A 46 -18.07 11.74 -10.25
CA THR A 46 -16.90 10.96 -10.66
C THR A 46 -17.14 10.12 -11.92
N GLU A 47 -18.35 9.59 -12.13
CA GLU A 47 -18.72 8.85 -13.36
C GLU A 47 -18.62 9.76 -14.60
N MET A 48 -19.22 10.95 -14.54
CA MET A 48 -19.10 11.96 -15.60
C MET A 48 -17.66 12.42 -15.85
N LEU A 49 -16.82 12.52 -14.80
CA LEU A 49 -15.39 12.81 -14.98
C LEU A 49 -14.65 11.65 -15.65
N ARG A 50 -14.99 10.40 -15.33
CA ARG A 50 -14.44 9.21 -16.00
C ARG A 50 -14.83 9.18 -17.48
N ASP A 51 -16.10 9.37 -17.79
CA ASP A 51 -16.60 9.44 -19.16
C ASP A 51 -15.93 10.57 -19.95
N TYR A 52 -15.63 11.70 -19.29
CA TYR A 52 -14.88 12.80 -19.90
C TYR A 52 -13.44 12.39 -20.25
N VAL A 53 -12.75 11.65 -19.37
CA VAL A 53 -11.37 11.22 -19.62
C VAL A 53 -11.31 10.18 -20.75
N SER A 54 -12.26 9.25 -20.78
CA SER A 54 -12.36 8.21 -21.81
C SER A 54 -13.04 8.67 -23.10
N ASP A 55 -13.31 9.98 -23.27
CA ASP A 55 -13.96 10.59 -24.44
C ASP A 55 -15.34 9.98 -24.79
N GLN A 56 -16.12 9.62 -23.77
CA GLN A 56 -17.46 9.01 -23.89
C GLN A 56 -18.62 9.98 -23.66
N LEU A 57 -18.34 11.24 -23.29
CA LEU A 57 -19.37 12.25 -23.09
C LEU A 57 -19.83 12.87 -24.42
N ASP A 58 -21.12 13.20 -24.49
CA ASP A 58 -21.64 14.07 -25.54
C ASP A 58 -21.02 15.49 -25.47
N GLU A 59 -21.05 16.21 -26.59
CA GLU A 59 -20.40 17.53 -26.74
C GLU A 59 -20.88 18.55 -25.70
N GLU A 60 -22.17 18.52 -25.35
CA GLU A 60 -22.77 19.42 -24.36
C GLU A 60 -22.21 19.16 -22.94
N LYS A 61 -22.17 17.89 -22.52
CA LYS A 61 -21.60 17.51 -21.21
C LYS A 61 -20.10 17.74 -21.16
N THR A 62 -19.38 17.46 -22.25
CA THR A 62 -17.95 17.74 -22.40
C THR A 62 -17.66 19.23 -22.17
N GLU A 63 -18.38 20.13 -22.84
CA GLU A 63 -18.21 21.58 -22.65
C GLU A 63 -18.54 22.02 -21.22
N ARG A 64 -19.56 21.39 -20.60
CA ARG A 64 -19.92 21.66 -19.20
C ARG A 64 -18.83 21.23 -18.23
N VAL A 65 -18.27 20.03 -18.38
CA VAL A 65 -17.18 19.52 -17.56
C VAL A 65 -15.93 20.38 -17.75
N MET A 66 -15.54 20.69 -19.00
CA MET A 66 -14.38 21.55 -19.28
C MET A 66 -14.47 22.91 -18.61
N ARG A 67 -15.63 23.58 -18.69
CA ARG A 67 -15.85 24.87 -18.02
C ARG A 67 -15.76 24.75 -16.49
N HIS A 68 -16.23 23.64 -15.91
CA HIS A 68 -16.12 23.39 -14.47
C HIS A 68 -14.67 23.14 -14.05
N LEU A 69 -13.93 22.30 -14.78
CA LEU A 69 -12.52 21.97 -14.50
C LEU A 69 -11.62 23.22 -14.56
N ALA A 70 -11.94 24.19 -15.43
CA ALA A 70 -11.20 25.45 -15.53
C ALA A 70 -11.26 26.32 -14.26
N VAL A 71 -12.24 26.10 -13.37
CA VAL A 71 -12.45 26.91 -12.15
C VAL A 71 -12.39 26.11 -10.85
N CYS A 72 -12.65 24.80 -10.90
CA CYS A 72 -12.68 23.92 -9.75
C CYS A 72 -11.41 23.07 -9.65
N LYS A 73 -10.51 23.46 -8.74
CA LYS A 73 -9.26 22.73 -8.50
C LYS A 73 -9.51 21.27 -8.11
N PHE A 74 -10.50 21.01 -7.25
CA PHE A 74 -10.80 19.66 -6.77
C PHE A 74 -11.14 18.69 -7.91
N CYS A 75 -12.09 19.06 -8.78
CA CYS A 75 -12.46 18.22 -9.92
C CYS A 75 -11.33 18.11 -10.96
N ASN A 76 -10.47 19.14 -11.09
CA ASN A 76 -9.28 19.07 -11.94
C ASN A 76 -8.24 18.07 -11.40
N ASP A 77 -8.00 18.07 -10.10
CA ASP A 77 -7.08 17.12 -9.46
C ASP A 77 -7.64 15.68 -9.59
N GLU A 78 -8.95 15.47 -9.38
CA GLU A 78 -9.63 14.19 -9.61
C GLU A 78 -9.55 13.73 -11.09
N MET A 79 -9.75 14.63 -12.05
CA MET A 79 -9.60 14.34 -13.47
C MET A 79 -8.17 13.93 -13.85
N GLN A 80 -7.15 14.58 -13.27
CA GLN A 80 -5.74 14.20 -13.50
C GLN A 80 -5.42 12.82 -12.93
N MET A 81 -5.96 12.48 -11.76
CA MET A 81 -5.84 11.13 -11.19
C MET A 81 -6.45 10.07 -12.10
N LEU A 82 -7.67 10.31 -12.61
CA LEU A 82 -8.34 9.39 -13.55
C LEU A 82 -7.52 9.17 -14.84
N ARG A 83 -6.90 10.23 -15.39
CA ARG A 83 -5.98 10.12 -16.54
C ARG A 83 -4.76 9.25 -16.26
N ALA A 84 -4.17 9.38 -15.08
CA ALA A 84 -3.00 8.58 -14.71
C ALA A 84 -3.38 7.09 -14.68
N ILE A 85 -4.51 6.74 -14.05
CA ILE A 85 -5.01 5.36 -13.98
C ILE A 85 -5.26 4.79 -15.38
N GLU A 86 -5.93 5.55 -16.27
CA GLU A 86 -6.22 5.07 -17.62
C GLU A 86 -4.93 4.86 -18.44
N SER A 87 -3.95 5.76 -18.30
CA SER A 87 -2.65 5.63 -18.97
C SER A 87 -1.83 4.43 -18.47
N GLU A 88 -1.88 4.12 -17.18
CA GLU A 88 -1.23 2.94 -16.61
C GLU A 88 -1.91 1.66 -17.12
N SER A 89 -3.25 1.63 -17.14
CA SER A 89 -4.00 0.48 -17.64
C SER A 89 -3.76 0.20 -19.13
N ALA A 90 -3.60 1.25 -19.95
CA ALA A 90 -3.29 1.11 -21.38
C ALA A 90 -1.87 0.56 -21.60
N ALA A 91 -0.90 1.00 -20.80
CA ALA A 91 0.48 0.53 -20.89
C ALA A 91 0.65 -0.94 -20.46
N GLU A 92 -0.08 -1.37 -19.43
CA GLU A 92 -0.01 -2.76 -18.93
C GLU A 92 -0.62 -3.76 -19.93
N THR A 93 -1.64 -3.37 -20.71
CA THR A 93 -2.27 -4.28 -21.67
C THR A 93 -1.43 -4.64 -22.89
N GLU A 94 -0.46 -3.81 -23.30
CA GLU A 94 0.39 -4.10 -24.46
C GLU A 94 1.61 -4.99 -24.13
N GLU A 95 2.16 -4.92 -22.91
CA GLU A 95 3.36 -5.67 -22.52
C GLU A 95 3.06 -7.06 -21.92
N ASP A 96 1.93 -7.23 -21.21
CA ASP A 96 1.69 -8.44 -20.40
C ASP A 96 0.95 -9.58 -21.12
N ILE A 97 0.20 -9.32 -22.20
CA ILE A 97 -0.54 -10.38 -22.92
C ILE A 97 0.41 -11.34 -23.65
N ALA A 98 1.59 -10.89 -24.06
CA ALA A 98 2.59 -11.74 -24.72
C ALA A 98 3.42 -12.59 -23.74
N GLY A 99 3.50 -12.20 -22.47
CA GLY A 99 4.33 -12.87 -21.45
C GLY A 99 3.61 -13.90 -20.58
N LEU A 100 2.31 -13.70 -20.30
CA LEU A 100 1.61 -14.46 -19.25
C LEU A 100 1.09 -15.85 -19.65
N VAL A 101 1.04 -16.21 -20.94
CA VAL A 101 0.42 -17.48 -21.36
C VAL A 101 1.31 -18.72 -21.15
N ASN A 102 2.62 -18.57 -20.86
CA ASN A 102 3.55 -19.71 -20.99
C ASN A 102 4.49 -20.05 -19.79
N ARG A 103 4.30 -19.51 -18.58
CA ARG A 103 5.17 -19.92 -17.44
C ARG A 103 4.40 -20.15 -16.14
N LEU A 104 4.17 -21.42 -15.83
CA LEU A 104 4.02 -21.87 -14.44
C LEU A 104 5.34 -21.59 -13.70
N PRO A 105 5.33 -20.97 -12.50
CA PRO A 105 6.56 -20.64 -11.79
C PRO A 105 7.36 -21.90 -11.39
N ASP A 106 8.66 -21.90 -11.67
CA ASP A 106 9.63 -22.99 -11.37
C ASP A 106 9.58 -23.53 -9.92
N TRP A 107 9.10 -22.73 -8.95
CA TRP A 107 9.02 -23.15 -7.55
C TRP A 107 7.93 -24.20 -7.30
N VAL A 108 6.87 -24.23 -8.13
CA VAL A 108 5.81 -25.24 -8.05
C VAL A 108 6.34 -26.63 -8.43
N GLU A 109 7.23 -26.71 -9.43
CA GLU A 109 7.87 -27.98 -9.79
C GLU A 109 8.87 -28.46 -8.71
N ARG A 110 9.61 -27.53 -8.11
CA ARG A 110 10.53 -27.85 -7.00
C ARG A 110 9.79 -28.41 -5.78
N LEU A 111 8.61 -27.86 -5.45
CA LEU A 111 7.78 -28.39 -4.37
C LEU A 111 7.21 -29.78 -4.69
N LYS A 112 6.71 -29.99 -5.91
CA LYS A 112 6.24 -31.31 -6.35
C LYS A 112 7.33 -32.38 -6.21
N LYS A 113 8.57 -32.04 -6.57
CA LYS A 113 9.72 -32.95 -6.43
C LYS A 113 10.02 -33.28 -4.96
N ILE A 114 10.09 -32.28 -4.08
CA ILE A 114 10.38 -32.49 -2.65
C ILE A 114 9.30 -33.38 -2.00
N VAL A 115 8.03 -33.14 -2.31
CA VAL A 115 6.92 -33.97 -1.79
C VAL A 115 7.01 -35.40 -2.32
N SER A 116 7.31 -35.58 -3.61
CA SER A 116 7.49 -36.90 -4.22
C SER A 116 8.65 -37.68 -3.59
N ASP A 117 9.78 -37.02 -3.34
CA ASP A 117 10.97 -37.65 -2.74
C ASP A 117 10.69 -38.08 -1.29
N MET A 118 9.97 -37.24 -0.51
CA MET A 118 9.54 -37.59 0.86
C MET A 118 8.55 -38.76 0.89
N VAL A 119 7.56 -38.77 0.00
CA VAL A 119 6.57 -39.86 -0.10
C VAL A 119 7.25 -41.17 -0.49
N SER A 120 8.20 -41.13 -1.40
CA SER A 120 8.97 -42.30 -1.84
C SER A 120 9.83 -42.87 -0.70
N ALA A 121 10.56 -42.00 0.02
CA ALA A 121 11.33 -42.41 1.18
C ALA A 121 10.46 -43.00 2.31
N TYR A 122 9.28 -42.40 2.55
CA TYR A 122 8.32 -42.92 3.52
C TYR A 122 7.74 -44.28 3.10
N HIS A 123 7.46 -44.47 1.82
CA HIS A 123 6.96 -45.74 1.29
C HIS A 123 8.01 -46.86 1.37
N GLU A 124 9.30 -46.55 1.15
CA GLU A 124 10.40 -47.52 1.29
C GLU A 124 10.64 -47.92 2.75
N LEU A 125 10.46 -46.98 3.69
CA LEU A 125 10.57 -47.24 5.13
C LEU A 125 9.39 -48.07 5.68
N THR A 126 8.17 -47.84 5.20
CA THR A 126 6.95 -48.53 5.67
C THR A 126 6.80 -49.95 5.15
N THR A 127 7.45 -50.30 4.04
CA THR A 127 7.40 -51.66 3.46
C THR A 127 8.31 -52.67 4.18
N ARG A 128 9.26 -52.23 5.01
CA ARG A 128 10.12 -53.12 5.80
C ARG A 128 9.42 -53.55 7.10
N ALA A 129 9.04 -54.83 7.17
CA ALA A 129 8.18 -55.42 8.22
C ALA A 129 8.65 -55.22 9.68
N TRP A 130 9.94 -55.03 9.93
CA TRP A 130 10.51 -54.81 11.26
C TRP A 130 10.35 -53.39 11.83
N PHE A 131 9.91 -52.39 11.04
CA PHE A 131 9.77 -51.00 11.49
C PHE A 131 8.37 -50.62 12.00
N LYS A 132 7.37 -51.50 11.87
CA LYS A 132 5.97 -51.23 12.24
C LYS A 132 5.75 -50.67 13.66
N PRO A 133 6.44 -51.14 14.72
CA PRO A 133 6.26 -50.54 16.05
C PRO A 133 6.98 -49.19 16.20
N LEU A 134 8.10 -48.96 15.52
CA LEU A 134 8.88 -47.70 15.57
C LEU A 134 8.23 -46.55 14.77
N ILE A 135 7.53 -46.87 13.67
CA ILE A 135 6.84 -45.87 12.83
C ILE A 135 5.74 -45.13 13.62
N SER A 136 5.11 -45.79 14.60
CA SER A 136 4.09 -45.14 15.45
C SER A 136 4.67 -44.02 16.34
N GLY A 137 5.89 -44.22 16.86
CA GLY A 137 6.58 -43.25 17.71
C GLY A 137 7.19 -42.10 16.91
N PHE A 138 7.85 -42.41 15.78
CA PHE A 138 8.46 -41.37 14.93
C PHE A 138 7.43 -40.49 14.23
N GLY A 139 6.30 -41.05 13.78
CA GLY A 139 5.21 -40.26 13.20
C GLY A 139 4.62 -39.27 14.21
N MET A 140 4.41 -39.71 15.45
CA MET A 140 3.91 -38.85 16.53
C MET A 140 4.94 -37.80 16.94
N ALA A 141 6.23 -38.16 17.05
CA ALA A 141 7.30 -37.20 17.35
C ALA A 141 7.45 -36.13 16.25
N ALA A 142 7.41 -36.53 14.97
CA ALA A 142 7.45 -35.59 13.85
C ALA A 142 6.23 -34.67 13.83
N ALA A 143 5.03 -35.20 14.10
CA ALA A 143 3.81 -34.39 14.24
C ALA A 143 3.92 -33.41 15.42
N CYS A 144 4.40 -33.85 16.59
CA CYS A 144 4.63 -32.99 17.75
C CYS A 144 5.67 -31.90 17.47
N VAL A 145 6.75 -32.21 16.75
CA VAL A 145 7.76 -31.23 16.33
C VAL A 145 7.16 -30.23 15.33
N MET A 146 6.36 -30.67 14.36
CA MET A 146 5.68 -29.76 13.43
C MET A 146 4.67 -28.85 14.15
N ILE A 147 3.91 -29.39 15.11
CA ILE A 147 2.99 -28.61 15.96
C ILE A 147 3.76 -27.65 16.86
N TYR A 148 4.87 -28.09 17.45
CA TYR A 148 5.74 -27.25 18.28
C TYR A 148 6.33 -26.11 17.44
N LEU A 149 6.92 -26.41 16.28
CA LEU A 149 7.47 -25.40 15.36
C LEU A 149 6.38 -24.45 14.83
N ALA A 150 5.15 -24.94 14.61
CA ALA A 150 4.02 -24.09 14.22
C ALA A 150 3.59 -23.13 15.34
N ASN A 151 3.68 -23.55 16.62
CA ASN A 151 3.29 -22.73 17.77
C ASN A 151 4.43 -21.86 18.32
N VAL A 152 5.70 -22.23 18.09
CA VAL A 152 6.89 -21.51 18.58
C VAL A 152 7.46 -20.55 17.54
N SER A 153 7.01 -20.67 16.29
CA SER A 153 7.35 -19.68 15.27
C SER A 153 6.90 -18.30 15.76
N PRO A 154 7.82 -17.33 15.93
CA PRO A 154 7.49 -16.03 16.49
C PRO A 154 6.37 -15.39 15.68
N ASN A 155 5.46 -14.73 16.38
CA ASN A 155 4.35 -14.04 15.75
C ASN A 155 4.93 -12.98 14.80
N THR A 156 4.42 -12.87 13.58
CA THR A 156 4.86 -11.88 12.59
C THR A 156 4.87 -10.45 13.18
N GLY A 157 3.97 -10.15 14.12
CA GLY A 157 3.96 -8.88 14.84
C GLY A 157 5.17 -8.67 15.78
N GLU A 158 5.65 -9.72 16.45
CA GLU A 158 6.84 -9.64 17.32
C GLU A 158 8.11 -9.47 16.49
N LEU A 159 8.23 -10.19 15.37
CA LEU A 159 9.34 -10.01 14.43
C LEU A 159 9.39 -8.61 13.85
N LEU A 160 8.22 -8.03 13.54
CA LEU A 160 8.10 -6.67 13.06
C LEU A 160 8.57 -5.69 14.13
N ALA A 161 8.01 -5.78 15.33
CA ALA A 161 8.36 -4.91 16.44
C ALA A 161 9.87 -4.97 16.75
N ASP A 162 10.47 -6.16 16.82
CA ASP A 162 11.89 -6.36 17.12
C ASP A 162 12.81 -5.78 16.03
N ALA A 163 12.50 -6.05 14.75
CA ALA A 163 13.29 -5.57 13.62
C ALA A 163 13.29 -4.02 13.54
N TYR A 164 12.13 -3.40 13.76
CA TYR A 164 12.02 -1.95 13.70
C TYR A 164 12.49 -1.28 14.98
N GLN A 165 12.26 -1.84 16.17
CA GLN A 165 12.83 -1.31 17.40
C GLN A 165 14.35 -1.28 17.34
N THR A 166 14.98 -2.36 16.85
CA THR A 166 16.44 -2.40 16.66
C THR A 166 16.92 -1.32 15.69
N ALA A 167 16.26 -1.16 14.53
CA ALA A 167 16.61 -0.13 13.55
C ALA A 167 16.39 1.29 14.11
N ILE A 168 15.27 1.51 14.80
CA ILE A 168 14.89 2.79 15.39
C ILE A 168 15.87 3.17 16.50
N GLU A 169 16.22 2.27 17.43
CA GLU A 169 17.16 2.54 18.52
C GLU A 169 18.58 2.85 18.01
N GLN A 170 19.03 2.12 16.97
CA GLN A 170 20.34 2.33 16.36
C GLN A 170 20.46 3.68 15.64
N HIS A 171 19.34 4.28 15.21
CA HIS A 171 19.36 5.47 14.35
C HIS A 171 18.74 6.74 15.00
N LEU A 172 17.70 6.64 15.83
CA LEU A 172 17.10 7.78 16.53
C LEU A 172 17.99 8.32 17.67
N THR A 173 18.90 7.52 18.21
CA THR A 173 19.84 7.97 19.26
C THR A 173 20.81 9.05 18.78
N ARG A 174 20.91 9.33 17.46
CA ARG A 174 21.73 10.42 16.91
C ARG A 174 21.03 11.78 16.80
N GLY A 175 19.79 11.91 17.28
CA GLY A 175 19.08 13.20 17.28
C GLY A 175 18.74 13.73 15.89
N GLN A 176 18.85 12.90 14.85
CA GLN A 176 18.36 13.25 13.53
C GLN A 176 16.84 13.08 13.52
N SER A 177 16.14 14.20 13.32
CA SER A 177 14.74 14.20 12.90
C SER A 177 14.65 13.39 11.60
N PHE A 178 13.95 12.27 11.64
CA PHE A 178 13.63 11.53 10.44
C PHE A 178 12.62 12.37 9.65
N ASP A 179 13.10 13.15 8.69
CA ASP A 179 12.23 13.85 7.75
C ASP A 179 11.63 12.80 6.81
N PHE A 180 10.43 12.33 7.15
CA PHE A 180 9.74 11.36 6.33
C PHE A 180 9.37 12.00 4.99
N PRO A 181 9.80 11.43 3.85
CA PRO A 181 9.54 12.01 2.53
C PRO A 181 8.05 11.95 2.13
N ARG A 182 7.22 11.20 2.87
CA ARG A 182 5.76 11.16 2.65
C ARG A 182 5.11 12.45 3.13
N LYS A 183 4.34 13.08 2.23
CA LYS A 183 3.62 14.32 2.51
C LYS A 183 2.64 14.10 3.67
N LYS A 184 2.61 15.05 4.62
CA LYS A 184 1.73 15.05 5.80
C LYS A 184 0.23 15.01 5.45
N ASP A 185 -0.11 15.24 4.19
CA ASP A 185 -1.46 15.44 3.70
C ASP A 185 -2.09 14.13 3.21
N GLN A 186 -1.33 13.04 3.10
CA GLN A 186 -1.88 11.74 2.70
C GLN A 186 -2.65 11.11 3.85
N VAL A 187 -3.97 11.17 3.74
CA VAL A 187 -4.89 10.63 4.74
C VAL A 187 -5.12 9.15 4.45
N TYR A 188 -4.13 8.32 4.79
CA TYR A 188 -4.16 6.87 4.53
C TYR A 188 -5.42 6.22 5.09
N GLY A 189 -6.29 5.73 4.21
CA GLY A 189 -7.47 4.93 4.54
C GLY A 189 -8.56 5.64 5.35
N LEU A 190 -8.60 6.98 5.32
CA LEU A 190 -9.76 7.74 5.82
C LEU A 190 -10.69 8.19 4.68
N THR A 191 -10.48 7.67 3.47
CA THR A 191 -11.31 8.00 2.32
C THR A 191 -12.65 7.25 2.41
N PRO A 192 -13.77 7.85 1.96
CA PRO A 192 -15.09 7.23 2.09
C PRO A 192 -15.19 5.82 1.48
N SER A 193 -14.45 5.55 0.40
CA SER A 193 -14.40 4.27 -0.30
C SER A 193 -13.79 3.14 0.56
N SER A 194 -12.78 3.45 1.36
CA SER A 194 -12.10 2.50 2.26
C SER A 194 -12.87 2.23 3.56
N GLN A 195 -13.94 3.00 3.84
CA GLN A 195 -14.74 2.88 5.06
C GLN A 195 -15.64 1.65 5.11
N HIS A 196 -15.98 1.02 3.97
CA HIS A 196 -17.05 0.01 3.96
C HIS A 196 -16.61 -1.44 4.23
N HIS A 197 -15.33 -1.79 4.00
CA HIS A 197 -14.87 -3.17 4.20
C HIS A 197 -13.85 -3.29 5.34
N PRO A 198 -14.09 -4.13 6.37
CA PRO A 198 -13.21 -4.26 7.54
C PRO A 198 -11.73 -4.53 7.23
N ARG A 199 -11.45 -5.29 6.16
CA ARG A 199 -10.07 -5.61 5.72
C ARG A 199 -9.24 -4.38 5.31
N TYR A 200 -9.83 -3.43 4.58
CA TYR A 200 -9.13 -2.22 4.13
C TYR A 200 -8.93 -1.25 5.30
N ARG A 201 -9.90 -1.18 6.21
CA ARG A 201 -9.74 -0.47 7.47
C ARG A 201 -8.64 -1.06 8.35
N ALA A 202 -8.56 -2.39 8.45
CA ALA A 202 -7.48 -3.06 9.17
C ALA A 202 -6.12 -2.69 8.58
N PHE A 203 -6.00 -2.69 7.24
CA PHE A 203 -4.79 -2.24 6.55
C PHE A 203 -4.44 -0.78 6.87
N ALA A 204 -5.41 0.12 6.78
CA ALA A 204 -5.25 1.54 7.12
C ALA A 204 -4.83 1.76 8.58
N ALA A 205 -5.43 1.01 9.51
CA ALA A 205 -5.04 1.00 10.92
C ALA A 205 -3.58 0.52 11.09
N GLY A 206 -3.14 -0.43 10.27
CA GLY A 206 -1.75 -0.86 10.17
C GLY A 206 -0.81 0.27 9.72
N LEU A 207 -1.17 0.99 8.64
CA LEU A 207 -0.41 2.16 8.17
C LEU A 207 -0.28 3.21 9.27
N TRP A 208 -1.39 3.52 9.95
CA TRP A 208 -1.39 4.45 11.08
C TRP A 208 -0.48 3.95 12.20
N ALA A 209 -0.56 2.67 12.58
CA ALA A 209 0.29 2.11 13.62
C ALA A 209 1.79 2.20 13.28
N GLY A 210 2.16 1.85 12.04
CA GLY A 210 3.54 2.01 11.55
C GLY A 210 3.99 3.48 11.56
N SER A 211 3.09 4.42 11.31
CA SER A 211 3.41 5.86 11.40
C SER A 211 3.67 6.31 12.83
N GLN A 212 2.96 5.76 13.82
CA GLN A 212 3.15 6.11 15.22
C GLN A 212 4.45 5.51 15.78
N GLU A 213 4.85 4.31 15.35
CA GLU A 213 6.14 3.72 15.74
C GLU A 213 7.34 4.59 15.34
N LEU A 214 7.23 5.29 14.21
CA LEU A 214 8.26 6.19 13.74
C LEU A 214 8.24 7.56 14.44
N LYS A 215 7.10 7.97 15.00
CA LYS A 215 6.99 9.20 15.78
C LYS A 215 7.47 8.93 17.21
N ALA A 216 8.72 9.27 17.51
CA ALA A 216 9.30 9.14 18.86
C ALA A 216 8.62 9.97 19.97
N GLN A 217 7.50 10.66 19.69
CA GLN A 217 6.79 11.55 20.60
C GLN A 217 5.38 11.03 20.85
N GLY A 218 5.12 10.58 22.08
CA GLY A 218 3.81 10.32 22.68
C GLY A 218 2.79 9.64 21.77
N ALA A 219 2.60 8.33 21.92
CA ALA A 219 1.64 7.56 21.14
C ALA A 219 0.26 8.25 21.12
N GLU A 220 -0.12 8.78 19.95
CA GLU A 220 -1.48 9.25 19.71
C GLU A 220 -2.41 8.04 19.81
N SER A 221 -3.63 8.22 20.32
CA SER A 221 -4.63 7.16 20.27
C SER A 221 -5.08 6.92 18.82
N MET A 222 -5.30 5.65 18.46
CA MET A 222 -5.84 5.30 17.13
C MET A 222 -7.20 6.00 16.92
N PRO A 223 -7.43 6.68 15.79
CA PRO A 223 -8.74 7.26 15.48
C PRO A 223 -9.85 6.21 15.55
N ASP A 224 -11.00 6.55 16.11
CA ASP A 224 -12.13 5.62 16.27
C ASP A 224 -12.58 4.97 14.95
N ILE A 225 -12.47 5.70 13.84
CA ILE A 225 -12.78 5.21 12.48
C ILE A 225 -11.86 4.08 12.01
N LEU A 226 -10.66 3.97 12.58
CA LEU A 226 -9.71 2.89 12.33
C LEU A 226 -9.79 1.79 13.38
N SER A 227 -10.62 1.94 14.42
CA SER A 227 -10.77 0.94 15.47
C SER A 227 -11.50 -0.32 14.95
N PRO A 228 -11.13 -1.52 15.44
CA PRO A 228 -11.90 -2.74 15.16
C PRO A 228 -13.34 -2.66 15.71
N ALA A 229 -13.59 -1.81 16.70
CA ALA A 229 -14.91 -1.62 17.33
C ALA A 229 -15.78 -0.54 16.66
N TRP A 230 -15.37 -0.01 15.51
CA TRP A 230 -16.09 1.08 14.84
C TRP A 230 -17.56 0.71 14.52
N GLN A 231 -18.45 1.65 14.82
CA GLN A 231 -19.90 1.45 14.90
C GLN A 231 -20.53 0.92 13.60
N GLY A 232 -21.29 -0.15 13.72
CA GLY A 232 -22.22 -0.63 12.67
C GLY A 232 -22.20 -2.14 12.49
N ASP A 233 -21.07 -2.79 12.77
CA ASP A 233 -20.93 -4.24 12.62
C ASP A 233 -20.73 -4.92 13.97
N SER A 234 -21.83 -5.34 14.58
CA SER A 234 -21.85 -6.04 15.88
C SER A 234 -21.05 -7.36 15.91
N THR A 235 -20.52 -7.80 14.76
CA THR A 235 -19.76 -9.04 14.61
C THR A 235 -18.31 -8.92 15.10
N VAL A 236 -17.71 -7.72 15.10
CA VAL A 236 -16.32 -7.51 15.54
C VAL A 236 -16.32 -6.91 16.94
N LYS A 237 -16.24 -7.78 17.96
CA LYS A 237 -16.08 -7.39 19.38
C LYS A 237 -14.62 -7.31 19.83
N ALA A 238 -13.67 -7.36 18.90
CA ALA A 238 -12.26 -7.41 19.23
C ALA A 238 -11.74 -6.05 19.70
N GLU A 239 -10.92 -6.03 20.73
CA GLU A 239 -10.23 -4.82 21.20
C GLU A 239 -9.06 -4.45 20.28
N LYS A 240 -8.48 -5.44 19.57
CA LYS A 240 -7.29 -5.27 18.73
C LYS A 240 -7.48 -5.93 17.36
N TRP A 241 -6.96 -5.28 16.31
CA TRP A 241 -6.95 -5.85 14.96
C TRP A 241 -6.22 -7.19 14.87
N THR A 242 -5.18 -7.38 15.69
CA THR A 242 -4.40 -8.62 15.78
C THR A 242 -5.21 -9.84 16.17
N ASP A 243 -6.38 -9.63 16.78
CA ASP A 243 -7.25 -10.68 17.31
C ASP A 243 -8.42 -10.96 16.35
N THR A 244 -8.46 -10.27 15.22
CA THR A 244 -9.48 -10.43 14.18
C THR A 244 -8.97 -11.29 13.02
N GLN A 245 -9.88 -11.79 12.19
CA GLN A 245 -9.52 -12.43 10.91
C GLN A 245 -8.77 -11.49 9.94
N TRP A 246 -8.79 -10.17 10.19
CA TRP A 246 -8.13 -9.15 9.37
C TRP A 246 -6.72 -8.78 9.87
N ALA A 247 -6.18 -9.52 10.85
CA ALA A 247 -4.86 -9.28 11.43
C ALA A 247 -3.74 -9.21 10.37
N VAL A 248 -3.81 -10.00 9.29
CA VAL A 248 -2.79 -9.96 8.23
C VAL A 248 -2.80 -8.65 7.44
N TYR A 249 -3.97 -8.06 7.17
CA TYR A 249 -4.08 -6.77 6.51
C TYR A 249 -3.48 -5.68 7.41
N TYR A 250 -3.79 -5.70 8.69
CA TYR A 250 -3.21 -4.80 9.69
C TYR A 250 -1.67 -4.89 9.70
N ARG A 251 -1.11 -6.10 9.83
CA ARG A 251 0.35 -6.29 9.84
C ARG A 251 1.00 -5.88 8.52
N THR A 252 0.32 -6.11 7.40
CA THR A 252 0.84 -5.74 6.07
C THR A 252 0.86 -4.24 5.90
N GLY A 253 -0.18 -3.52 6.34
CA GLY A 253 -0.17 -2.06 6.36
C GLY A 253 1.00 -1.52 7.18
N GLN A 254 1.16 -2.02 8.41
CA GLN A 254 2.25 -1.63 9.29
C GLN A 254 3.63 -1.88 8.64
N TRP A 255 3.85 -3.09 8.13
CA TRP A 255 5.08 -3.46 7.44
C TRP A 255 5.36 -2.63 6.20
N SER A 256 4.37 -2.43 5.32
CA SER A 256 4.53 -1.63 4.10
C SER A 256 4.88 -0.18 4.40
N PHE A 257 4.26 0.40 5.42
CA PHE A 257 4.59 1.76 5.85
C PHE A 257 6.03 1.84 6.34
N LEU A 258 6.39 0.97 7.28
CA LEU A 258 7.71 1.00 7.92
C LEU A 258 8.84 0.68 6.92
N LEU A 259 8.67 -0.36 6.09
CA LEU A 259 9.65 -0.76 5.09
C LEU A 259 9.82 0.30 4.01
N GLY A 260 8.71 0.90 3.55
CA GLY A 260 8.75 1.99 2.59
C GLY A 260 9.57 3.17 3.11
N ASN A 261 9.36 3.58 4.36
CA ASN A 261 10.09 4.70 4.96
C ASN A 261 11.57 4.39 5.21
N VAL A 262 11.92 3.21 5.73
CA VAL A 262 13.33 2.81 5.89
C VAL A 262 14.04 2.78 4.53
N SER A 263 13.35 2.30 3.50
CA SER A 263 13.88 2.22 2.13
C SER A 263 14.06 3.58 1.46
N LEU A 264 13.25 4.58 1.82
CA LEU A 264 13.42 5.95 1.33
C LEU A 264 14.45 6.75 2.14
N SER A 265 14.95 6.20 3.24
CA SER A 265 15.98 6.87 4.04
C SER A 265 17.38 6.65 3.49
N ASP A 266 18.23 7.68 3.62
CA ASP A 266 19.66 7.61 3.31
C ASP A 266 20.46 6.84 4.39
N THR A 267 19.78 6.30 5.40
CA THR A 267 20.39 5.61 6.53
C THR A 267 21.04 4.31 6.09
N ASP A 268 22.25 4.04 6.57
CA ASP A 268 22.88 2.73 6.40
C ASP A 268 22.23 1.72 7.34
N VAL A 269 21.68 0.63 6.78
CA VAL A 269 20.81 -0.32 7.49
C VAL A 269 21.50 -1.68 7.48
N PRO A 270 21.64 -2.34 8.65
CA PRO A 270 22.41 -3.58 8.76
C PRO A 270 21.82 -4.70 7.92
N LYS A 271 22.67 -5.64 7.50
CA LYS A 271 22.31 -6.83 6.71
C LYS A 271 21.14 -7.61 7.34
N ASP A 272 21.24 -7.88 8.64
CA ASP A 272 20.29 -8.69 9.39
C ASP A 272 18.88 -8.10 9.35
N PHE A 273 18.75 -6.77 9.28
CA PHE A 273 17.45 -6.12 9.08
C PHE A 273 16.83 -6.56 7.75
N TRP A 274 17.58 -6.53 6.64
CA TRP A 274 17.06 -6.92 5.31
C TRP A 274 16.72 -8.40 5.23
N GLU A 275 17.46 -9.26 5.92
CA GLU A 275 17.13 -10.67 6.09
C GLU A 275 15.81 -10.85 6.83
N ASN A 276 15.61 -10.13 7.94
CA ASN A 276 14.36 -10.14 8.69
C ASN A 276 13.17 -9.65 7.83
N GLN A 277 13.37 -8.63 6.98
CA GLN A 277 12.30 -8.16 6.09
C GLN A 277 11.87 -9.20 5.06
N ARG A 278 12.80 -10.05 4.61
CA ARG A 278 12.49 -11.17 3.71
C ARG A 278 11.61 -12.19 4.42
N ASP A 279 11.98 -12.55 5.65
CA ASP A 279 11.25 -13.51 6.46
C ASP A 279 9.84 -13.00 6.81
N ILE A 280 9.70 -11.71 7.14
CA ILE A 280 8.41 -11.06 7.38
C ILE A 280 7.55 -11.09 6.10
N SER A 281 8.12 -10.75 4.94
CA SER A 281 7.41 -10.81 3.65
C SER A 281 6.89 -12.21 3.35
N ASP A 282 7.73 -13.25 3.53
CA ASP A 282 7.34 -14.64 3.29
C ASP A 282 6.24 -15.12 4.26
N ARG A 283 6.26 -14.66 5.51
CA ARG A 283 5.22 -14.95 6.50
C ARG A 283 3.91 -14.26 6.16
N LEU A 284 3.94 -12.96 5.85
CA LEU A 284 2.75 -12.20 5.44
C LEU A 284 2.08 -12.84 4.21
N ARG A 285 2.87 -13.27 3.22
CA ARG A 285 2.36 -14.00 2.04
C ARG A 285 1.64 -15.29 2.42
N LYS A 286 2.22 -16.09 3.33
CA LYS A 286 1.59 -17.33 3.84
C LYS A 286 0.34 -17.05 4.67
N ASP A 287 0.39 -16.05 5.54
CA ASP A 287 -0.75 -15.62 6.37
C ASP A 287 -1.90 -15.15 5.48
N PHE A 288 -1.59 -14.40 4.40
CA PHE A 288 -2.59 -14.02 3.41
C PHE A 288 -3.19 -15.25 2.77
N ALA A 289 -2.40 -16.23 2.32
CA ALA A 289 -2.89 -17.45 1.69
C ALA A 289 -3.98 -18.18 2.52
N ALA A 290 -3.94 -18.06 3.85
CA ALA A 290 -4.90 -18.64 4.77
C ALA A 290 -6.21 -17.84 4.95
N VAL A 291 -6.28 -16.59 4.50
CA VAL A 291 -7.49 -15.76 4.62
C VAL A 291 -8.56 -16.17 3.60
N SER A 292 -9.76 -16.46 4.10
CA SER A 292 -10.96 -16.75 3.30
C SER A 292 -11.61 -15.49 2.73
N GLY A 293 -12.31 -15.61 1.60
CA GLY A 293 -13.13 -14.51 1.04
C GLY A 293 -12.37 -13.48 0.20
N ARG A 294 -11.14 -13.81 -0.23
CA ARG A 294 -10.34 -12.97 -1.12
C ARG A 294 -10.70 -13.22 -2.58
N SER A 295 -10.61 -12.19 -3.42
CA SER A 295 -10.70 -12.35 -4.86
C SER A 295 -9.40 -12.96 -5.41
N GLU A 296 -9.48 -13.68 -6.52
CA GLU A 296 -8.29 -14.18 -7.22
C GLU A 296 -7.35 -13.05 -7.62
N GLU A 297 -7.93 -11.89 -7.97
CA GLU A 297 -7.19 -10.68 -8.29
C GLU A 297 -6.35 -10.14 -7.12
N GLU A 298 -6.96 -10.06 -5.93
CA GLU A 298 -6.25 -9.63 -4.72
C GLU A 298 -5.11 -10.61 -4.40
N ILE A 299 -5.35 -11.91 -4.54
CA ILE A 299 -4.31 -12.93 -4.34
C ILE A 299 -3.15 -12.73 -5.31
N ARG A 300 -3.45 -12.51 -6.60
CA ARG A 300 -2.46 -12.28 -7.65
C ARG A 300 -1.62 -11.06 -7.35
N ILE A 301 -2.24 -9.90 -7.14
CA ILE A 301 -1.55 -8.62 -6.89
C ILE A 301 -0.68 -8.73 -5.63
N LEU A 302 -1.22 -9.25 -4.52
CA LEU A 302 -0.45 -9.40 -3.28
C LEU A 302 0.78 -10.27 -3.50
N ASN A 303 0.61 -11.44 -4.14
CA ASN A 303 1.71 -12.36 -4.40
C ASN A 303 2.79 -11.73 -5.28
N GLU A 304 2.41 -11.07 -6.38
CA GLU A 304 3.35 -10.39 -7.28
C GLU A 304 4.18 -9.34 -6.53
N ARG A 305 3.54 -8.52 -5.69
CA ARG A 305 4.25 -7.48 -4.91
C ARG A 305 5.16 -8.09 -3.85
N PHE A 306 4.70 -9.11 -3.10
CA PHE A 306 5.55 -9.81 -2.13
C PHE A 306 6.74 -10.51 -2.78
N GLU A 307 6.54 -11.17 -3.93
CA GLU A 307 7.61 -11.82 -4.68
C GLU A 307 8.60 -10.81 -5.26
N SER A 308 8.13 -9.67 -5.75
CA SER A 308 8.98 -8.57 -6.20
C SER A 308 9.87 -8.08 -5.08
N VAL A 309 9.31 -7.79 -3.89
CA VAL A 309 10.10 -7.38 -2.71
C VAL A 309 11.07 -8.48 -2.29
N ALA A 310 10.61 -9.73 -2.19
CA ALA A 310 11.46 -10.87 -1.80
C ALA A 310 12.63 -11.09 -2.78
N SER A 311 12.41 -10.90 -4.09
CA SER A 311 13.46 -11.00 -5.11
C SER A 311 14.56 -9.95 -4.92
N ILE A 312 14.20 -8.74 -4.48
CA ILE A 312 15.17 -7.67 -4.20
C ILE A 312 15.95 -8.00 -2.93
N LEU A 313 15.27 -8.54 -1.92
CA LEU A 313 15.83 -8.96 -0.64
C LEU A 313 16.60 -10.29 -0.69
N ALA A 314 16.63 -10.99 -1.83
CA ALA A 314 17.35 -12.26 -1.97
C ALA A 314 18.86 -12.15 -1.73
N HIS A 315 19.42 -10.95 -1.88
CA HIS A 315 20.85 -10.65 -1.71
C HIS A 315 21.05 -9.45 -0.75
N PRO A 316 20.86 -9.66 0.56
CA PRO A 316 20.86 -8.59 1.57
C PRO A 316 22.19 -7.81 1.65
N ASP A 317 23.31 -8.46 1.32
CA ASP A 317 24.64 -7.84 1.25
C ASP A 317 24.78 -6.77 0.15
N SER A 318 23.78 -6.65 -0.72
CA SER A 318 23.86 -5.85 -1.95
C SER A 318 22.68 -4.88 -2.11
N ILE A 319 22.04 -4.48 -1.01
CA ILE A 319 20.93 -3.52 -1.01
C ILE A 319 21.47 -2.10 -1.25
N SER A 320 21.61 -1.76 -2.54
CA SER A 320 21.98 -0.42 -2.98
C SER A 320 20.83 0.59 -2.86
N PRO A 321 21.09 1.90 -2.91
CA PRO A 321 20.04 2.93 -2.91
C PRO A 321 18.96 2.71 -3.97
N GLY A 322 19.34 2.29 -5.18
CA GLY A 322 18.38 1.97 -6.25
C GLY A 322 17.49 0.77 -5.94
N LYS A 323 18.01 -0.24 -5.22
CA LYS A 323 17.20 -1.37 -4.73
C LYS A 323 16.26 -0.93 -3.61
N LYS A 324 16.72 -0.08 -2.68
CA LYS A 324 15.85 0.49 -1.64
C LYS A 324 14.70 1.28 -2.29
N GLN A 325 14.97 2.14 -3.27
CA GLN A 325 13.92 2.86 -4.00
C GLN A 325 12.94 1.90 -4.70
N LYS A 326 13.42 0.77 -5.24
CA LYS A 326 12.53 -0.25 -5.80
C LYS A 326 11.65 -0.90 -4.72
N ILE A 327 12.18 -1.23 -3.55
CA ILE A 327 11.39 -1.74 -2.41
C ILE A 327 10.31 -0.72 -2.03
N ALA A 328 10.68 0.56 -1.89
CA ALA A 328 9.74 1.62 -1.56
C ALA A 328 8.57 1.69 -2.57
N ARG A 329 8.87 1.66 -3.88
CA ARG A 329 7.84 1.64 -4.92
C ARG A 329 6.92 0.42 -4.85
N GLU A 330 7.45 -0.76 -4.59
CA GLU A 330 6.61 -1.97 -4.47
C GLU A 330 5.72 -1.90 -3.22
N THR A 331 6.22 -1.39 -2.09
CA THR A 331 5.39 -1.16 -0.89
C THR A 331 4.34 -0.07 -1.10
N GLU A 332 4.63 0.95 -1.89
CA GLU A 332 3.69 2.02 -2.25
C GLU A 332 2.58 1.49 -3.16
N ARG A 333 2.91 0.68 -4.17
CA ARG A 333 1.91 -0.03 -4.99
C ARG A 333 0.97 -0.88 -4.15
N LEU A 334 1.51 -1.59 -3.14
CA LEU A 334 0.72 -2.38 -2.21
C LEU A 334 -0.23 -1.50 -1.39
N ILE A 335 0.25 -0.35 -0.92
CA ILE A 335 -0.55 0.64 -0.18
C ILE A 335 -1.67 1.21 -1.04
N ASN A 336 -1.36 1.63 -2.27
CA ASN A 336 -2.36 2.21 -3.18
C ASN A 336 -3.45 1.19 -3.53
N TYR A 337 -3.10 -0.10 -3.62
CA TYR A 337 -4.07 -1.16 -3.89
C TYR A 337 -4.99 -1.46 -2.69
N LEU A 338 -4.42 -1.58 -1.48
CA LEU A 338 -5.17 -1.96 -0.26
C LEU A 338 -5.79 -0.77 0.48
N SER A 339 -5.42 0.45 0.12
CA SER A 339 -5.95 1.71 0.65
C SER A 339 -6.11 2.73 -0.48
N PRO A 340 -6.98 2.47 -1.47
CA PRO A 340 -7.21 3.41 -2.55
C PRO A 340 -7.78 4.72 -2.00
N GLU A 341 -7.34 5.83 -2.58
CA GLU A 341 -7.85 7.18 -2.28
C GLU A 341 -9.33 7.33 -2.69
#